data_AF-A0A2L2YK64-F1
#
_entry.id   AF-A0A2L2YK64-F1
#
_cell.length_a   1.000
_cell.length_b   1.000
_cell.length_c   1.000
_cell.angle_alpha   90.00
_cell.angle_beta   90.00
_cell.angle_gamma   90.00
#
_symmetry.space_group_name_H-M   'P 1'
#
loop_
_entity.id
_entity.type
_entity.pdbx_description
1 polymer ?
#
loop_
_entity_poly.entity_id
_entity_poly.type
_entity_poly.pdbx_seq_one_letter_code
_entity_poly.pdbx_strand_id
1 'polypeptide(L)'
;MPNWYYEKKDLKRTPSIVDGIDVDKENRYRREGARFIINVGTKMGLRYDTMATGVVYFHRFYMFHSFRTFPRYVTACCCLFLAGKVEETPKKCKDIIRTAKSF
;
A
#
# COMPACT_ATOMS: atom_id res chain seq x y z
N MET A 1 13.32 17.18 4.99
CA MET A 1 12.21 16.26 4.65
C MET A 1 12.80 15.02 3.99
N PRO A 2 12.29 13.80 4.25
CA PRO A 2 12.75 12.62 3.53
C PRO A 2 12.48 12.77 2.02
N ASN A 3 13.48 12.41 1.20
CA ASN A 3 13.36 12.39 -0.25
C ASN A 3 12.65 11.09 -0.68
N TRP A 4 11.57 11.21 -1.45
CA TRP A 4 10.74 10.08 -1.93
C TRP A 4 11.01 9.71 -3.39
N TYR A 5 11.99 10.35 -4.01
CA TYR A 5 12.43 10.06 -5.37
C TYR A 5 13.71 9.22 -5.30
N TYR A 6 13.70 8.10 -6.03
CA TYR A 6 14.74 7.09 -6.00
C TYR A 6 15.30 6.88 -7.40
N GLU A 7 16.61 6.61 -7.49
CA GLU A 7 17.20 6.19 -8.74
C GLU A 7 16.86 4.73 -9.05
N LYS A 8 16.99 4.33 -10.32
CA LYS A 8 16.77 2.93 -10.74
C LYS A 8 17.64 1.93 -9.97
N LYS A 9 18.82 2.34 -9.50
CA LYS A 9 19.73 1.51 -8.70
C LYS A 9 19.18 1.25 -7.30
N ASP A 10 18.50 2.24 -6.70
CA ASP A 10 17.92 2.14 -5.36
C ASP A 10 16.70 1.22 -5.37
N LEU A 11 15.90 1.27 -6.45
CA LEU A 11 14.77 0.36 -6.66
C LEU A 11 15.17 -1.11 -6.83
N LYS A 12 16.45 -1.40 -7.09
CA LYS A 12 17.00 -2.76 -7.12
C LYS A 12 17.56 -3.22 -5.78
N ARG A 13 17.52 -2.37 -4.75
CA ARG A 13 18.07 -2.65 -3.40
C ARG A 13 17.06 -2.26 -2.31
N THR A 14 15.78 -2.48 -2.56
CA THR A 14 14.73 -2.28 -1.56
C THR A 14 14.93 -3.24 -0.38
N PRO A 15 14.34 -2.95 0.80
CA PRO A 15 14.37 -3.87 1.94
C PRO A 15 13.83 -5.26 1.60
N SER A 16 12.83 -5.35 0.71
CA SER A 16 12.29 -6.63 0.26
C SER A 16 13.31 -7.45 -0.54
N ILE A 17 14.07 -6.80 -1.45
CA ILE A 17 15.12 -7.46 -2.23
C ILE A 17 16.28 -7.91 -1.33
N VAL A 18 16.69 -7.05 -0.39
CA VAL A 18 17.73 -7.39 0.60
C VAL A 18 17.31 -8.59 1.46
N ASP A 19 16.03 -8.68 1.80
CA ASP A 19 15.43 -9.83 2.49
C ASP A 19 15.24 -11.07 1.61
N GLY A 20 15.69 -11.05 0.34
CA GLY A 20 15.62 -12.19 -0.57
C GLY A 20 14.25 -12.38 -1.24
N ILE A 21 13.48 -11.30 -1.45
CA ILE A 21 12.35 -11.31 -2.39
C ILE A 21 12.88 -10.91 -3.76
N ASP A 22 12.64 -11.75 -4.76
CA ASP A 22 12.99 -11.42 -6.14
C ASP A 22 12.29 -10.15 -6.66
N VAL A 23 12.95 -9.43 -7.57
CA VAL A 23 12.47 -8.15 -8.11
C VAL A 23 11.09 -8.28 -8.77
N ASP A 24 10.86 -9.34 -9.55
CA ASP A 24 9.57 -9.55 -10.23
C ASP A 24 8.47 -9.89 -9.24
N LYS A 25 8.83 -10.63 -8.17
CA LYS A 25 7.93 -10.94 -7.07
C LYS A 25 7.54 -9.69 -6.29
N GLU A 26 8.49 -8.80 -6.00
CA GLU A 26 8.19 -7.51 -5.37
C GLU A 26 7.30 -6.64 -6.26
N ASN A 27 7.61 -6.52 -7.55
CA ASN A 27 6.80 -5.78 -8.52
C ASN A 27 5.37 -6.33 -8.62
N ARG A 28 5.21 -7.65 -8.55
CA ARG A 28 3.89 -8.28 -8.46
C ARG A 28 3.16 -7.90 -7.17
N TYR A 29 3.81 -7.97 -6.02
CA TYR A 29 3.21 -7.58 -4.74
C TYR A 29 2.80 -6.11 -4.69
N ARG A 30 3.60 -5.22 -5.28
CA ARG A 30 3.27 -3.80 -5.42
C ARG A 30 2.00 -3.60 -6.24
N ARG A 31 1.90 -4.25 -7.40
CA ARG A 31 0.71 -4.21 -8.27
C ARG A 31 -0.53 -4.77 -7.59
N GLU A 32 -0.41 -5.93 -6.95
CA GLU A 32 -1.51 -6.58 -6.23
C GLU A 32 -2.01 -5.71 -5.05
N GLY A 33 -1.09 -5.16 -4.26
CA GLY A 33 -1.42 -4.28 -3.15
C GLY A 33 -2.12 -3.00 -3.61
N ALA A 34 -1.61 -2.34 -4.65
CA ALA A 34 -2.24 -1.15 -5.21
C ALA A 34 -3.65 -1.43 -5.74
N ARG A 35 -3.83 -2.54 -6.49
CA ARG A 35 -5.15 -2.97 -6.97
C ARG A 35 -6.10 -3.27 -5.81
N PHE A 36 -5.61 -3.92 -4.76
CA PHE A 36 -6.42 -4.22 -3.58
C PHE A 36 -6.91 -2.95 -2.88
N ILE A 37 -6.05 -1.93 -2.73
CA ILE A 37 -6.44 -0.61 -2.17
C ILE A 37 -7.58 0.00 -2.98
N ILE A 38 -7.46 0.02 -4.31
CA ILE A 38 -8.47 0.59 -5.21
C ILE A 38 -9.78 -0.19 -5.12
N ASN A 39 -9.72 -1.53 -5.12
CA ASN A 39 -10.92 -2.37 -5.06
C ASN A 39 -11.67 -2.19 -3.73
N VAL A 40 -10.95 -2.21 -2.60
CA VAL A 40 -11.53 -1.98 -1.28
C VAL A 40 -12.10 -0.57 -1.19
N GLY A 41 -11.34 0.44 -1.60
CA GLY A 41 -11.78 1.84 -1.56
C GLY A 41 -13.03 2.09 -2.40
N THR A 42 -13.08 1.54 -3.62
CA THR A 42 -14.23 1.64 -4.52
C THR A 42 -15.46 0.99 -3.89
N LYS A 43 -15.32 -0.22 -3.33
CA LYS A 43 -16.42 -0.92 -2.64
C LYS A 43 -16.92 -0.17 -1.40
N MET A 44 -16.07 0.64 -0.77
CA MET A 44 -16.42 1.51 0.36
C MET A 44 -16.95 2.90 -0.04
N GLY A 45 -17.04 3.19 -1.35
CA GLY A 45 -17.44 4.50 -1.87
C GLY A 45 -16.46 5.61 -1.50
N LEU A 46 -15.16 5.31 -1.44
CA LEU A 46 -14.12 6.33 -1.24
C LEU A 46 -13.84 7.06 -2.56
N ARG A 47 -13.50 8.34 -2.44
CA ARG A 47 -13.07 9.16 -3.57
C ARG A 47 -11.71 8.69 -4.11
N TYR A 48 -11.45 8.98 -5.38
CA TYR A 48 -10.23 8.54 -6.07
C TYR A 48 -8.95 9.12 -5.48
N ASP A 49 -8.96 10.39 -5.06
CA ASP A 49 -7.88 11.06 -4.32
C ASP A 49 -7.45 10.25 -3.08
N THR A 50 -8.41 9.77 -2.29
CA THR A 50 -8.16 8.94 -1.10
C THR A 50 -7.47 7.63 -1.44
N MET A 51 -7.95 6.95 -2.50
CA MET A 51 -7.33 5.70 -2.96
C MET A 51 -5.92 5.94 -3.49
N ALA A 52 -5.72 7.01 -4.27
CA ALA A 52 -4.41 7.39 -4.80
C ALA A 52 -3.40 7.70 -3.68
N THR A 53 -3.80 8.47 -2.67
CA THR A 53 -2.98 8.74 -1.48
C THR A 53 -2.62 7.45 -0.74
N GLY A 54 -3.57 6.53 -0.57
CA GLY A 54 -3.32 5.21 0.02
C GLY A 54 -2.30 4.37 -0.78
N VAL A 55 -2.39 4.38 -2.11
CA VAL A 55 -1.42 3.69 -2.99
C VAL A 55 -0.03 4.30 -2.86
N VAL A 56 0.10 5.63 -2.80
CA VAL A 56 1.39 6.30 -2.61
C VAL A 56 2.01 5.94 -1.25
N TYR A 57 1.22 5.96 -0.17
CA TYR A 57 1.68 5.51 1.14
C TYR A 57 2.18 4.07 1.10
N PHE A 58 1.45 3.18 0.42
CA PHE A 58 1.84 1.80 0.26
C PHE A 58 3.18 1.64 -0.48
N HIS A 59 3.38 2.34 -1.60
CA HIS A 59 4.64 2.30 -2.34
C HIS A 59 5.81 2.80 -1.50
N ARG A 60 5.61 3.93 -0.80
CA ARG A 60 6.61 4.56 0.06
C ARG A 60 6.96 3.71 1.27
N PHE A 61 5.98 3.06 1.89
CA PHE A 61 6.18 2.17 3.03
C PHE A 61 7.17 1.04 2.69
N TYR A 62 7.00 0.40 1.53
CA TYR A 62 7.88 -0.68 1.09
C TYR A 62 9.24 -0.23 0.52
N MET A 63 9.55 1.06 0.58
CA MET A 63 10.93 1.54 0.43
C MET A 63 11.72 1.49 1.74
N PHE A 64 11.04 1.37 2.87
CA PHE A 64 11.65 1.28 4.21
C PHE A 64 11.41 -0.08 4.89
N HIS A 65 10.42 -0.83 4.43
CA HIS A 65 10.05 -2.12 5.01
C HIS A 65 9.95 -3.22 3.97
N SER A 66 10.07 -4.46 4.44
CA SER A 66 10.02 -5.67 3.61
C SER A 66 8.62 -6.28 3.56
N PHE A 67 8.26 -6.82 2.39
CA PHE A 67 7.05 -7.64 2.23
C PHE A 67 7.09 -8.96 3.01
N ARG A 68 8.26 -9.42 3.48
CA ARG A 68 8.36 -10.57 4.39
C ARG A 68 7.88 -10.23 5.79
N THR A 69 8.24 -9.04 6.27
CA THR A 69 7.89 -8.57 7.62
C THR A 69 6.46 -8.05 7.70
N PHE A 70 6.02 -7.32 6.67
CA PHE A 70 4.69 -6.69 6.64
C PHE A 70 3.86 -7.24 5.47
N PRO A 71 2.82 -8.05 5.75
CA PRO A 71 1.96 -8.61 4.71
C PRO A 71 1.21 -7.53 3.92
N ARG A 72 1.30 -7.60 2.58
CA ARG A 72 0.77 -6.58 1.65
C ARG A 72 -0.68 -6.18 1.89
N TYR A 73 -1.59 -7.12 2.12
CA TYR A 73 -3.03 -6.78 2.26
C TYR A 73 -3.35 -6.10 3.60
N VAL A 74 -2.63 -6.44 4.66
CA VAL A 74 -2.77 -5.78 5.96
C VAL A 74 -2.25 -4.36 5.86
N THR A 75 -1.04 -4.18 5.31
CA THR A 75 -0.45 -2.85 5.08
C THR A 75 -1.33 -2.00 4.16
N ALA A 76 -1.90 -2.58 3.10
CA ALA A 76 -2.85 -1.90 2.21
C ALA A 76 -4.07 -1.35 2.96
N CYS A 77 -4.67 -2.14 3.86
CA CYS A 77 -5.77 -1.68 4.72
C CYS A 77 -5.34 -0.52 5.62
N CYS A 78 -4.15 -0.60 6.21
CA CYS A 78 -3.59 0.46 7.06
C CYS A 78 -3.35 1.76 6.27
N CYS A 79 -2.78 1.65 5.05
CA CYS A 79 -2.57 2.80 4.17
C CYS A 79 -3.88 3.47 3.77
N LEU A 80 -4.91 2.68 3.42
CA LEU A 80 -6.23 3.21 3.08
C LEU A 80 -6.92 3.86 4.30
N PHE A 81 -6.78 3.26 5.48
CA PHE A 81 -7.31 3.83 6.73
C PHE A 81 -6.67 5.19 7.05
N LEU A 82 -5.35 5.31 6.87
CA LEU A 82 -4.64 6.58 7.07
C LEU A 82 -5.03 7.61 6.01
N ALA A 83 -5.06 7.22 4.73
CA ALA A 83 -5.43 8.10 3.63
C ALA A 83 -6.85 8.67 3.81
N GLY A 84 -7.82 7.85 4.26
CA GLY A 84 -9.16 8.33 4.55
C GLY A 84 -9.21 9.41 5.64
N LYS A 85 -8.30 9.38 6.63
CA LYS A 85 -8.21 10.46 7.62
C LYS A 85 -7.59 11.73 7.02
N VAL A 86 -6.56 11.59 6.19
CA VAL A 86 -5.83 12.72 5.60
C VAL A 86 -6.66 13.46 4.55
N GLU A 87 -7.45 12.73 3.76
CA GLU A 87 -8.27 13.29 2.69
C GLU A 87 -9.71 13.64 3.14
N GLU A 88 -9.96 13.68 4.46
CA GLU A 88 -11.27 13.99 5.05
C GLU A 88 -12.40 13.07 4.54
N THR A 89 -12.09 11.78 4.36
CA THR A 89 -13.03 10.69 4.02
C THR A 89 -12.92 9.49 4.99
N PRO A 90 -12.93 9.72 6.32
CA PRO A 90 -12.58 8.68 7.28
C PRO A 90 -13.56 7.50 7.25
N LYS A 91 -13.03 6.29 7.35
CA LYS A 91 -13.79 5.05 7.52
C LYS A 91 -13.35 4.36 8.81
N LYS A 92 -14.26 3.66 9.48
CA LYS A 92 -13.93 2.87 10.66
C LYS A 92 -13.04 1.69 10.26
N CYS A 93 -12.02 1.41 11.06
CA CYS A 93 -11.11 0.28 10.82
C CYS A 93 -11.87 -1.05 10.65
N LYS A 94 -12.91 -1.29 11.47
CA LYS A 94 -13.78 -2.46 11.38
C LYS A 94 -14.47 -2.61 10.00
N ASP A 95 -14.85 -1.50 9.38
CA ASP A 95 -15.54 -1.51 8.08
C ASP A 95 -14.56 -1.76 6.93
N ILE A 96 -13.33 -1.23 7.03
CA ILE A 96 -12.23 -1.54 6.10
C ILE A 96 -11.91 -3.03 6.14
N ILE A 97 -11.70 -3.59 7.34
CA ILE A 97 -11.40 -5.02 7.52
C ILE A 97 -12.56 -5.88 7.00
N ARG A 98 -13.81 -5.51 7.29
CA ARG A 98 -14.98 -6.24 6.80
C ARG A 98 -15.02 -6.26 5.27
N THR A 99 -14.75 -5.11 4.63
CA THR A 99 -14.75 -5.00 3.17
C THR A 99 -13.57 -5.76 2.55
N ALA A 100 -12.40 -5.67 3.15
CA ALA A 100 -11.18 -6.37 2.75
C ALA A 100 -11.37 -7.90 2.71
N LYS A 101 -12.08 -8.48 3.69
CA LYS A 101 -12.39 -9.93 3.75
C LYS A 101 -13.31 -10.45 2.65
N SER A 102 -13.88 -9.57 1.82
CA SER A 102 -14.75 -9.97 0.72
C SER A 102 -14.04 -10.19 -0.62
N PHE A 103 -12.71 -10.14 -0.60
CA PHE A 103 -11.79 -10.41 -1.72
C PHE A 103 -10.83 -11.53 -1.31
#